data_AF-A0A4Y7LN83-F1
#
_entry.id   AF-A0A4Y7LN83-F1
#
_cell.length_a   1.000
_cell.length_b   1.000
_cell.length_c   1.000
_cell.angle_alpha   90.00
_cell.angle_beta   90.00
_cell.angle_gamma   90.00
#
_symmetry.space_group_name_H-M   'P 1'
#
loop_
_entity.id
_entity.type
_entity.pdbx_description
1 polymer ?
#
loop_
_entity_poly.entity_id
_entity_poly.type
_entity_poly.pdbx_seq_one_letter_code
_entity_poly.pdbx_strand_id
1 'polypeptide(L)'
;MSIMLSRNGSRIFNLININYVPSRNSRARPWVRKPLGSPTAKSKLFRVPQKPNLPMDETEEIRRLHNIYFTQMKSLRVYFYEQSLKQAESGESAQLKLKQEDEEHARLMEENRLENEKTAKKREERWTVEAEKTRERVISSLVKKEQQEELYKSKLGEFIEMQKSIPIISKENIEKAIEEALVNPVDFNYAIDLEGYVYRGKETSIDKISPENRERLCN
;
A
#
# COMPACT_ATOMS: atom_id res chain seq x y z
N MET A 1 16.16 33.18 -12.39
CA MET A 1 15.90 33.10 -13.85
C MET A 1 17.05 32.30 -14.45
N SER A 2 16.90 31.18 -15.15
CA SER A 2 15.77 30.69 -15.94
C SER A 2 15.67 29.15 -15.90
N ILE A 3 14.43 28.71 -16.07
CA ILE A 3 13.91 27.35 -15.93
C ILE A 3 14.19 26.54 -17.21
N MET A 4 14.71 25.32 -17.04
CA MET A 4 14.62 24.25 -18.04
C MET A 4 13.17 23.78 -18.16
N LEU A 5 12.69 23.47 -19.36
CA LEU A 5 11.78 22.35 -19.66
C LEU A 5 11.36 22.33 -21.15
N SER A 6 11.69 21.21 -21.80
CA SER A 6 10.95 20.48 -22.85
C SER A 6 9.96 21.25 -23.74
N ARG A 7 10.27 21.34 -25.04
CA ARG A 7 9.26 21.54 -26.09
C ARG A 7 9.06 20.24 -26.86
N ASN A 8 7.87 19.67 -26.65
CA ASN A 8 7.31 18.51 -27.32
C ASN A 8 7.52 18.53 -28.84
N GLY A 9 8.03 17.39 -29.34
CA GLY A 9 8.09 17.08 -30.75
C GLY A 9 6.71 17.12 -31.40
N SER A 10 6.65 17.84 -32.51
CA SER A 10 5.56 17.89 -33.47
C SER A 10 5.07 16.50 -33.85
N ARG A 11 3.78 16.24 -33.59
CA ARG A 11 3.02 15.14 -34.20
C ARG A 11 2.99 15.34 -35.72
N ILE A 12 3.92 14.70 -36.42
CA ILE A 12 3.85 14.49 -37.88
C ILE A 12 3.66 12.99 -38.08
N PHE A 13 2.46 12.50 -37.79
CA PHE A 13 2.05 11.15 -38.18
C PHE A 13 0.68 11.24 -38.85
N ASN A 14 0.55 10.46 -39.92
CA ASN A 14 -0.65 10.10 -40.68
C ASN A 14 -0.79 10.75 -42.06
N LEU A 15 0.28 10.65 -42.85
CA LEU A 15 0.19 10.48 -44.30
C LEU A 15 0.81 9.13 -44.68
N ILE A 16 0.17 8.02 -44.30
CA ILE A 16 0.26 6.76 -45.04
C ILE A 16 -1.09 6.05 -44.87
N ASN A 17 -1.68 5.78 -46.02
CA ASN A 17 -2.85 4.98 -46.29
C ASN A 17 -2.74 3.61 -45.60
N ILE A 18 -3.41 3.44 -44.46
CA ILE A 18 -3.67 2.11 -43.90
C ILE A 18 -4.83 1.55 -44.69
N ASN A 19 -4.50 0.64 -45.61
CA ASN A 19 -5.42 -0.26 -46.27
C ASN A 19 -6.59 -0.61 -45.34
N TYR A 20 -7.78 -0.11 -45.67
CA TYR A 20 -9.02 -0.64 -45.13
C TYR A 20 -9.14 -2.06 -45.67
N VAL A 21 -8.61 -3.04 -44.94
CA VAL A 21 -8.87 -4.46 -45.18
C VAL A 21 -10.15 -4.76 -44.41
N PRO A 22 -11.33 -4.79 -45.05
CA PRO A 22 -12.52 -5.26 -44.36
C PRO A 22 -12.32 -6.75 -44.05
N SER A 23 -12.30 -7.06 -42.76
CA SER A 23 -12.34 -8.43 -42.25
C SER A 23 -13.42 -9.23 -42.97
N ARG A 24 -13.01 -10.39 -43.53
CA ARG A 24 -13.86 -11.37 -44.22
C ARG A 24 -14.78 -12.13 -43.25
N ASN A 25 -15.36 -11.48 -42.24
CA ASN A 25 -16.48 -12.06 -41.50
C ASN A 25 -17.79 -11.72 -42.20
N SER A 26 -18.20 -12.68 -43.02
CA SER A 26 -19.37 -12.70 -43.90
C SER A 26 -20.70 -12.81 -43.16
N ARG A 27 -21.03 -11.88 -42.25
CA ARG A 27 -22.39 -11.74 -41.69
C ARG A 27 -22.64 -10.25 -41.41
N ALA A 28 -23.65 -9.68 -42.07
CA ALA A 28 -24.02 -8.26 -42.09
C ALA A 28 -23.14 -7.35 -42.95
N ARG A 29 -23.27 -7.46 -44.29
CA ARG A 29 -23.13 -6.26 -45.14
C ARG A 29 -24.43 -5.45 -44.95
N PRO A 30 -24.46 -4.32 -44.22
CA PRO A 30 -25.55 -3.39 -44.41
C PRO A 30 -25.50 -2.97 -45.88
N TRP A 31 -26.61 -3.05 -46.58
CA TRP A 31 -26.72 -2.60 -47.97
C TRP A 31 -26.17 -1.17 -48.07
N VAL A 32 -24.93 -1.02 -48.57
CA VAL A 32 -24.26 0.29 -48.63
C VAL A 32 -24.98 1.11 -49.69
N ARG A 33 -25.73 2.14 -49.25
CA ARG A 33 -26.33 3.11 -50.15
C ARG A 33 -25.20 3.85 -50.88
N LYS A 34 -25.46 4.28 -52.12
CA LYS A 34 -24.50 5.11 -52.87
C LYS A 34 -24.16 6.37 -52.04
N PRO A 35 -22.88 6.74 -51.88
CA PRO A 35 -22.51 7.96 -51.18
C PRO A 35 -22.98 9.19 -51.97
N LEU A 36 -23.20 10.29 -51.25
CA LEU A 36 -23.51 11.60 -51.84
C LEU A 36 -22.34 12.00 -52.76
N GLY A 37 -22.59 12.18 -54.06
CA GLY A 37 -21.55 12.44 -55.08
C GLY A 37 -21.21 11.26 -56.00
N SER A 38 -21.71 10.04 -55.70
CA SER A 38 -21.62 8.93 -56.65
C SER A 38 -22.54 9.18 -57.85
N PRO A 39 -22.09 8.91 -59.09
CA PRO A 39 -22.93 9.11 -60.26
C PRO A 39 -24.15 8.17 -60.25
N THR A 40 -25.27 8.70 -60.75
CA THR A 40 -26.44 7.91 -61.10
C THR A 40 -26.05 6.87 -62.16
N ALA A 41 -26.59 5.65 -62.06
CA ALA A 41 -26.30 4.63 -63.06
C ALA A 41 -26.86 5.06 -64.42
N LYS A 42 -26.15 4.77 -65.53
CA LYS A 42 -26.57 5.18 -66.88
C LYS A 42 -28.02 4.77 -67.20
N SER A 43 -28.44 3.59 -66.76
CA SER A 43 -29.82 3.08 -66.91
C SER A 43 -30.88 3.81 -66.10
N LYS A 44 -30.49 4.62 -65.12
CA LYS A 44 -31.37 5.39 -64.23
C LYS A 44 -31.34 6.89 -64.50
N LEU A 45 -30.44 7.38 -65.37
CA LEU A 45 -30.31 8.81 -65.69
C LEU A 45 -31.60 9.42 -66.24
N PHE A 46 -32.32 8.67 -67.08
CA PHE A 46 -33.54 9.12 -67.75
C PHE A 46 -34.78 8.29 -67.37
N ARG A 47 -34.69 7.45 -66.33
CA ARG A 47 -35.81 6.60 -65.92
C ARG A 47 -36.82 7.41 -65.10
N VAL A 48 -37.96 7.73 -65.71
CA VAL A 48 -39.10 8.33 -65.00
C VAL A 48 -39.92 7.21 -64.32
N PRO A 49 -40.09 7.24 -62.98
CA PRO A 49 -40.95 6.28 -62.30
C PRO A 49 -42.41 6.55 -62.68
N GLN A 50 -43.06 5.55 -63.28
CA GLN A 50 -44.48 5.60 -63.60
C GLN A 50 -45.29 5.42 -62.31
N LYS A 51 -46.26 6.31 -62.08
CA LYS A 51 -47.19 6.17 -60.96
C LYS A 51 -48.25 5.13 -61.31
N PRO A 52 -48.65 4.24 -60.38
CA PRO A 52 -49.78 3.37 -60.61
C PRO A 52 -51.06 4.20 -60.77
N ASN A 53 -51.88 3.83 -61.75
CA ASN A 53 -53.19 4.40 -62.01
C ASN A 53 -54.23 3.72 -61.10
N LEU A 54 -54.55 4.38 -59.99
CA LEU A 54 -55.59 3.96 -59.05
C LEU A 54 -56.93 4.59 -59.44
N PRO A 55 -58.06 3.88 -59.25
CA PRO A 55 -59.39 4.48 -59.41
C PRO A 55 -59.61 5.59 -58.36
N MET A 56 -60.41 6.60 -58.69
CA MET A 56 -60.61 7.77 -57.83
C MET A 56 -61.14 7.37 -56.45
N ASP A 57 -62.16 6.51 -56.41
CA ASP A 57 -62.83 6.05 -55.20
C ASP A 57 -61.85 5.46 -54.18
N GLU A 58 -60.90 4.63 -54.62
CA GLU A 58 -59.88 4.06 -53.72
C GLU A 58 -58.94 5.13 -53.18
N THR A 59 -58.55 6.12 -53.99
CA THR A 59 -57.65 7.19 -53.54
C THR A 59 -58.31 8.09 -52.50
N GLU A 60 -59.62 8.34 -52.64
CA GLU A 60 -60.40 9.11 -51.68
C GLU A 60 -60.57 8.35 -50.36
N GLU A 61 -60.85 7.05 -50.44
CA GLU A 61 -61.00 6.22 -49.26
C GLU A 61 -59.68 6.05 -48.50
N ILE A 62 -58.57 5.83 -49.21
CA ILE A 62 -57.23 5.79 -48.59
C ILE A 62 -56.93 7.11 -47.89
N ARG A 63 -57.25 8.25 -48.54
CA ARG A 63 -57.05 9.57 -47.94
C ARG A 63 -57.90 9.74 -46.68
N ARG A 64 -59.16 9.32 -46.70
CA ARG A 64 -60.08 9.39 -45.55
C ARG A 64 -59.54 8.57 -44.38
N LEU A 65 -59.21 7.30 -44.62
CA LEU A 65 -58.67 6.40 -43.60
C LEU A 65 -57.35 6.91 -43.01
N HIS A 66 -56.45 7.38 -43.87
CA HIS A 66 -55.18 7.97 -43.46
C HIS A 66 -55.41 9.19 -42.54
N ASN A 67 -56.29 10.10 -42.94
CA ASN A 67 -56.59 11.29 -42.15
C ASN A 67 -57.18 10.93 -40.78
N ILE A 68 -58.11 9.98 -40.73
CA ILE A 68 -58.70 9.49 -39.48
C ILE A 68 -57.63 8.88 -38.58
N TYR A 69 -56.83 7.95 -39.10
CA TYR A 69 -55.78 7.28 -38.35
C TYR A 69 -54.74 8.27 -37.79
N PHE A 70 -54.23 9.18 -38.62
CA PHE A 70 -53.23 10.14 -38.17
C PHE A 70 -53.79 11.14 -37.16
N THR A 71 -55.06 11.50 -37.27
CA THR A 71 -55.73 12.35 -36.27
C THR A 71 -55.83 11.63 -34.93
N GLN A 72 -56.24 10.35 -34.92
CA GLN A 72 -56.29 9.53 -33.71
C GLN A 72 -54.90 9.29 -33.10
N MET A 73 -53.89 9.01 -33.92
CA MET A 73 -52.54 8.81 -33.44
C MET A 73 -51.93 10.10 -32.87
N LYS A 74 -52.28 11.25 -33.46
CA LYS A 74 -51.86 12.57 -32.95
C LYS A 74 -52.47 12.84 -31.57
N SER A 75 -53.76 12.53 -31.36
CA SER A 75 -54.39 12.73 -30.05
C SER A 75 -53.77 11.83 -28.97
N LEU A 76 -53.47 10.57 -29.28
CA LEU A 76 -52.77 9.65 -28.37
C LEU A 76 -51.37 10.16 -28.00
N ARG A 77 -50.62 10.68 -28.96
CA ARG A 77 -49.28 11.24 -28.71
C ARG A 77 -49.34 12.41 -27.74
N VAL A 78 -50.28 13.34 -27.93
CA VAL A 78 -50.45 14.50 -27.04
C VAL A 78 -50.84 14.03 -25.64
N TYR A 79 -51.78 13.09 -25.53
CA TYR A 79 -52.18 12.53 -24.25
C TYR A 79 -50.99 11.93 -23.48
N PHE A 80 -50.18 11.06 -24.10
CA PHE A 80 -49.03 10.47 -23.42
C PHE A 80 -47.95 11.49 -23.06
N TYR A 81 -47.76 12.51 -23.90
CA TYR A 81 -46.87 13.61 -23.58
C TYR A 81 -47.31 14.37 -22.32
N GLU A 82 -48.59 14.72 -22.23
CA GLU A 82 -49.15 15.37 -21.03
C GLU A 82 -49.06 14.49 -19.78
N GLN A 83 -49.30 13.19 -19.90
CA GLN A 83 -49.12 12.25 -18.78
C GLN A 83 -47.66 12.18 -18.32
N SER A 84 -46.71 12.16 -19.26
CA SER A 84 -45.28 12.20 -18.94
C SER A 84 -44.89 13.48 -18.21
N LEU A 85 -45.45 14.63 -18.61
CA LEU A 85 -45.21 15.90 -17.93
C LEU A 85 -45.78 15.89 -16.50
N LYS A 86 -47.02 15.41 -16.31
CA LYS A 86 -47.64 15.28 -14.98
C LYS A 86 -46.86 14.33 -14.05
N GLN A 87 -46.30 13.25 -14.59
CA GLN A 87 -45.42 12.35 -13.84
C GLN A 87 -44.12 13.04 -13.43
N ALA A 88 -43.53 13.85 -14.30
CA ALA A 88 -42.36 14.65 -13.97
C ALA A 88 -42.68 15.76 -12.93
N GLU A 89 -43.89 16.32 -12.98
CA GLU A 89 -44.41 17.29 -12.00
C GLU A 89 -44.79 16.67 -10.65
N SER A 90 -44.83 15.33 -10.52
CA SER A 90 -45.02 14.60 -9.25
C SER A 90 -43.85 14.77 -8.24
N GLY A 91 -43.05 15.82 -8.44
CA GLY A 91 -41.93 16.23 -7.61
C GLY A 91 -42.31 16.53 -6.16
N GLU A 92 -43.57 16.82 -5.82
CA GLU A 92 -43.96 17.01 -4.40
C GLU A 92 -43.66 15.76 -3.56
N SER A 93 -43.96 14.56 -4.09
CA SER A 93 -43.64 13.31 -3.40
C SER A 93 -42.12 13.08 -3.30
N ALA A 94 -41.37 13.49 -4.32
CA ALA A 94 -39.91 13.41 -4.33
C ALA A 94 -39.26 14.42 -3.37
N GLN A 95 -39.81 15.63 -3.27
CA GLN A 95 -39.36 16.68 -2.35
C GLN A 95 -39.64 16.31 -0.90
N LEU A 96 -40.80 15.69 -0.61
CA LEU A 96 -41.10 15.17 0.72
C LEU A 96 -40.12 14.06 1.12
N LYS A 97 -39.82 13.13 0.20
CA LYS A 97 -38.80 12.09 0.44
C LYS A 97 -37.42 12.69 0.69
N LEU A 98 -37.01 13.66 -0.11
CA LEU A 98 -35.72 14.33 0.06
C LEU A 98 -35.61 15.00 1.44
N LYS A 99 -36.67 15.69 1.87
CA LYS A 99 -36.71 16.29 3.22
C LYS A 99 -36.60 15.24 4.33
N GLN A 100 -37.30 14.12 4.20
CA GLN A 100 -37.21 13.01 5.15
C GLN A 100 -35.80 12.41 5.18
N GLU A 101 -35.17 12.25 4.03
CA GLU A 101 -33.79 11.76 3.92
C GLU A 101 -32.79 12.73 4.60
N ASP A 102 -32.95 14.03 4.40
CA ASP A 102 -32.12 15.06 5.04
C ASP A 102 -32.30 15.09 6.57
N GLU A 103 -33.54 14.95 7.05
CA GLU A 103 -33.87 14.88 8.48
C GLU A 103 -33.27 13.63 9.15
N GLU A 104 -33.41 12.46 8.52
CA GLU A 104 -32.80 11.22 9.00
C GLU A 104 -31.27 11.31 9.00
N HIS A 105 -30.68 11.88 7.95
CA HIS A 105 -29.24 12.10 7.88
C HIS A 105 -28.74 13.01 9.03
N ALA A 106 -29.44 14.11 9.29
CA ALA A 106 -29.09 15.01 10.39
C ALA A 106 -29.16 14.30 11.76
N ARG A 107 -30.19 13.47 11.97
CA ARG A 107 -30.34 12.67 13.19
C ARG A 107 -29.18 11.69 13.37
N LEU A 108 -28.81 10.96 12.33
CA LEU A 108 -27.70 9.98 12.37
C LEU A 108 -26.35 10.66 12.63
N MET A 109 -26.14 11.87 12.09
CA MET A 109 -24.93 12.64 12.35
C MET A 109 -24.81 13.05 13.83
N GLU A 110 -25.91 13.44 14.46
CA GLU A 110 -25.90 13.77 15.88
C GLU A 110 -25.67 12.53 16.75
N GLU A 111 -26.27 11.38 16.42
CA GLU A 111 -25.99 10.12 17.11
C GLU A 111 -24.52 9.71 17.01
N ASN A 112 -23.92 9.84 15.81
CA ASN A 112 -22.51 9.57 15.60
C ASN A 112 -21.62 10.49 16.45
N ARG A 113 -21.97 11.78 16.53
CA ARG A 113 -21.25 12.74 17.36
C ARG A 113 -21.28 12.34 18.83
N LEU A 114 -22.47 12.00 19.37
CA LEU A 114 -22.61 11.57 20.76
C LEU A 114 -21.79 10.30 21.06
N GLU A 115 -21.75 9.34 20.14
CA GLU A 115 -20.96 8.12 20.32
C GLU A 115 -19.44 8.39 20.24
N ASN A 116 -19.02 9.31 19.38
CA ASN A 116 -17.65 9.77 19.32
C ASN A 116 -17.22 10.46 20.63
N GLU A 117 -18.08 11.28 21.22
CA GLU A 117 -17.84 11.93 22.50
C GLU A 117 -17.71 10.91 23.64
N LYS A 118 -18.59 9.90 23.71
CA LYS A 118 -18.46 8.79 24.68
C LYS A 118 -17.15 8.02 24.48
N THR A 119 -16.79 7.74 23.23
CA THR A 119 -15.57 7.01 22.91
C THR A 119 -14.32 7.82 23.25
N ALA A 120 -14.34 9.14 23.04
CA ALA A 120 -13.26 10.04 23.42
C ALA A 120 -13.00 10.01 24.93
N LYS A 121 -14.05 10.08 25.76
CA LYS A 121 -13.92 9.95 27.23
C LYS A 121 -13.26 8.63 27.65
N LYS A 122 -13.69 7.51 27.05
CA LYS A 122 -13.06 6.20 27.29
C LYS A 122 -11.60 6.13 26.83
N ARG A 123 -11.20 6.91 25.81
CA ARG A 123 -9.79 7.00 25.39
C ARG A 123 -8.97 7.77 26.42
N GLU A 124 -9.49 8.89 26.91
CA GLU A 124 -8.83 9.70 27.94
C GLU A 124 -8.59 8.88 29.21
N GLU A 125 -9.60 8.15 29.68
CA GLU A 125 -9.47 7.23 30.83
C GLU A 125 -8.41 6.15 30.61
N ARG A 126 -8.28 5.62 29.40
CA ARG A 126 -7.20 4.64 29.10
C ARG A 126 -5.83 5.30 29.06
N TRP A 127 -5.74 6.51 28.51
CA TRP A 127 -4.48 7.26 28.42
C TRP A 127 -3.94 7.66 29.79
N THR A 128 -4.80 8.03 30.74
CA THR A 128 -4.34 8.34 32.11
C THR A 128 -3.70 7.10 32.76
N VAL A 129 -4.35 5.94 32.65
CA VAL A 129 -3.84 4.67 33.16
C VAL A 129 -2.54 4.25 32.46
N GLU A 130 -2.46 4.39 31.14
CA GLU A 130 -1.23 4.09 30.39
C GLU A 130 -0.08 5.03 30.76
N ALA A 131 -0.36 6.31 30.97
CA ALA A 131 0.63 7.30 31.40
C ALA A 131 1.19 6.95 32.78
N GLU A 132 0.35 6.57 33.74
CA GLU A 132 0.78 6.11 35.07
C GLU A 132 1.67 4.86 34.98
N LYS A 133 1.22 3.82 34.27
CA LYS A 133 2.02 2.60 34.05
C LYS A 133 3.35 2.87 33.35
N THR A 134 3.39 3.88 32.49
CA THR A 134 4.63 4.27 31.79
C THR A 134 5.56 4.99 32.75
N ARG A 135 5.06 5.88 33.60
CA ARG A 135 5.86 6.53 34.66
C ARG A 135 6.48 5.50 35.59
N GLU A 136 5.71 4.52 36.07
CA GLU A 136 6.21 3.44 36.94
C GLU A 136 7.31 2.60 36.26
N ARG A 137 7.12 2.26 34.98
CA ARG A 137 8.13 1.54 34.18
C ARG A 137 9.41 2.36 34.00
N VAL A 138 9.29 3.66 33.77
CA VAL A 138 10.46 4.54 33.64
C VAL A 138 11.22 4.63 34.96
N ILE A 139 10.52 4.87 36.08
CA ILE A 139 11.14 4.94 37.41
C ILE A 139 11.85 3.63 37.75
N SER A 140 11.18 2.49 37.59
CA SER A 140 11.80 1.18 37.86
C SER A 140 13.00 0.87 36.96
N SER A 141 12.98 1.33 35.70
CA SER A 141 14.12 1.20 34.79
C SER A 141 15.29 2.09 35.20
N LEU A 142 15.02 3.30 35.66
CA LEU A 142 16.05 4.22 36.16
C LEU A 142 16.73 3.66 37.41
N VAL A 143 15.96 3.16 38.39
CA VAL A 143 16.52 2.55 39.61
C VAL A 143 17.39 1.34 39.28
N LYS A 144 16.94 0.46 38.38
CA LYS A 144 17.75 -0.69 37.93
C LYS A 144 19.04 -0.26 37.25
N LYS A 145 18.98 0.78 36.42
CA LYS A 145 20.15 1.32 35.73
C LYS A 145 21.15 1.90 36.72
N GLU A 146 20.69 2.65 37.71
CA GLU A 146 21.52 3.22 38.77
C GLU A 146 22.25 2.11 39.55
N GLN A 147 21.54 1.06 39.98
CA GLN A 147 22.14 -0.11 40.64
C GLN A 147 23.19 -0.81 39.77
N GLN A 148 22.93 -0.96 38.47
CA GLN A 148 23.91 -1.55 37.54
C GLN A 148 25.14 -0.67 37.37
N GLU A 149 24.96 0.65 37.30
CA GLU A 149 26.07 1.60 37.19
C GLU A 149 26.93 1.61 38.47
N GLU A 150 26.33 1.51 39.65
CA GLU A 150 27.06 1.39 40.91
C GLU A 150 27.89 0.09 40.97
N LEU A 151 27.28 -1.05 40.64
CA LEU A 151 27.98 -2.32 40.56
C LEU A 151 29.13 -2.29 39.54
N TYR A 152 28.91 -1.67 38.38
CA TYR A 152 29.92 -1.51 37.36
C TYR A 152 31.07 -0.61 37.84
N LYS A 153 30.77 0.51 38.51
CA LYS A 153 31.78 1.41 39.10
C LYS A 153 32.62 0.70 40.16
N SER A 154 32.01 -0.10 41.04
CA SER A 154 32.75 -0.88 42.05
C SER A 154 33.73 -1.85 41.38
N LYS A 155 33.24 -2.66 40.43
CA LYS A 155 34.08 -3.61 39.69
C LYS A 155 35.19 -2.92 38.90
N LEU A 156 34.90 -1.77 38.31
CA LEU A 156 35.90 -0.98 37.60
C LEU A 156 36.97 -0.44 38.56
N GLY A 157 36.58 0.01 39.75
CA GLY A 157 37.50 0.43 40.82
C GLY A 157 38.43 -0.70 41.24
N GLU A 158 37.86 -1.87 41.58
CA GLU A 158 38.62 -3.09 41.91
C GLU A 158 39.58 -3.48 40.78
N PHE A 159 39.12 -3.42 39.52
CA PHE A 159 39.95 -3.71 38.37
C PHE A 159 41.14 -2.73 38.24
N ILE A 160 40.90 -1.42 38.42
CA ILE A 160 41.96 -0.41 38.37
C ILE A 160 42.98 -0.62 39.50
N GLU A 161 42.53 -0.95 40.72
CA GLU A 161 43.43 -1.25 41.85
C GLU A 161 44.29 -2.49 41.57
N MET A 162 43.68 -3.56 41.04
CA MET A 162 44.42 -4.74 40.59
C MET A 162 45.44 -4.41 39.50
N GLN A 163 45.08 -3.57 38.52
CA GLN A 163 46.03 -3.20 37.46
C GLN A 163 47.17 -2.33 37.98
N LYS A 164 46.94 -1.48 38.98
CA LYS A 164 48.00 -0.67 39.61
C LYS A 164 48.98 -1.49 40.45
N SER A 165 48.55 -2.61 41.03
CA SER A 165 49.42 -3.46 41.83
C SER A 165 50.32 -4.38 40.98
N ILE A 166 49.98 -4.59 39.70
CA ILE A 166 50.82 -5.34 38.77
C ILE A 166 52.11 -4.55 38.53
N PRO A 167 53.29 -5.15 38.76
CA PRO A 167 54.56 -4.46 38.55
C PRO A 167 54.79 -4.23 37.05
N ILE A 168 54.78 -2.96 36.64
CA ILE A 168 55.10 -2.54 35.27
C ILE A 168 56.58 -2.19 35.19
N ILE A 169 57.27 -2.68 34.14
CA ILE A 169 58.69 -2.41 33.90
C ILE A 169 58.85 -0.94 33.49
N SER A 170 59.50 -0.14 34.36
CA SER A 170 59.88 1.26 34.10
C SER A 170 61.28 1.33 33.49
N LYS A 171 61.65 2.47 32.89
CA LYS A 171 62.97 2.68 32.26
C LYS A 171 64.15 2.40 33.20
N GLU A 172 63.98 2.69 34.47
CA GLU A 172 65.00 2.53 35.50
C GLU A 172 65.21 1.05 35.89
N ASN A 173 64.17 0.22 35.74
CA ASN A 173 64.18 -1.19 36.14
C ASN A 173 64.37 -2.15 34.96
N ILE A 174 64.70 -1.66 33.76
CA ILE A 174 64.78 -2.48 32.54
C ILE A 174 65.87 -3.54 32.65
N GLU A 175 67.10 -3.16 33.03
CA GLU A 175 68.24 -4.09 33.06
C GLU A 175 68.00 -5.25 34.03
N LYS A 176 67.50 -4.92 35.23
CA LYS A 176 67.12 -5.91 36.25
C LYS A 176 66.02 -6.86 35.76
N ALA A 177 65.00 -6.34 35.07
CA ALA A 177 63.92 -7.17 34.52
C ALA A 177 64.40 -8.10 33.40
N ILE A 178 65.36 -7.66 32.57
CA ILE A 178 65.97 -8.50 31.54
C ILE A 178 66.76 -9.65 32.17
N GLU A 179 67.59 -9.36 33.17
CA GLU A 179 68.35 -10.39 33.89
C GLU A 179 67.43 -11.42 34.55
N GLU A 180 66.39 -10.96 35.25
CA GLU A 180 65.40 -11.84 35.88
C GLU A 180 64.67 -12.73 34.88
N ALA A 181 64.31 -12.19 33.71
CA ALA A 181 63.66 -12.95 32.64
C ALA A 181 64.60 -13.98 31.99
N LEU A 182 65.89 -13.68 31.88
CA LEU A 182 66.89 -14.63 31.36
C LEU A 182 67.18 -15.77 32.37
N VAL A 183 67.19 -15.44 33.66
CA VAL A 183 67.42 -16.43 34.74
C VAL A 183 66.21 -17.34 34.94
N ASN A 184 64.99 -16.79 34.84
CA ASN A 184 63.74 -17.50 35.10
C ASN A 184 62.87 -17.65 33.83
N PRO A 185 63.22 -18.57 32.91
CA PRO A 185 62.37 -18.85 31.76
C PRO A 185 61.05 -19.50 32.20
N VAL A 186 59.92 -18.86 31.89
CA VAL A 186 58.57 -19.38 32.21
C VAL A 186 58.03 -20.22 31.05
N ASP A 187 57.64 -21.46 31.32
CA ASP A 187 57.03 -22.37 30.34
C ASP A 187 55.49 -22.29 30.41
N PHE A 188 54.86 -21.85 29.31
CA PHE A 188 53.40 -21.81 29.18
C PHE A 188 52.82 -23.07 28.51
N ASN A 189 53.64 -24.05 28.15
CA ASN A 189 53.13 -25.26 27.53
C ASN A 189 52.37 -26.11 28.54
N TYR A 190 51.17 -26.54 28.17
CA TYR A 190 50.40 -27.50 28.95
C TYR A 190 49.55 -28.36 28.00
N ALA A 191 49.24 -29.58 28.43
CA ALA A 191 48.32 -30.48 27.76
C ALA A 191 47.05 -30.65 28.62
N ILE A 192 45.92 -30.90 27.95
CA ILE A 192 44.64 -31.21 28.59
C ILE A 192 44.19 -32.59 28.12
N ASP A 193 43.71 -33.41 29.05
CA ASP A 193 43.10 -34.71 28.75
C ASP A 193 41.58 -34.60 28.56
N LEU A 194 40.94 -35.62 27.99
CA LEU A 194 39.49 -35.66 27.72
C LEU A 194 38.65 -35.48 28.99
N GLU A 195 39.19 -35.86 30.15
CA GLU A 195 38.56 -35.69 31.47
C GLU A 195 38.71 -34.28 32.07
N GLY A 196 39.48 -33.40 31.40
CA GLY A 196 39.69 -32.00 31.78
C GLY A 196 40.84 -31.75 32.76
N TYR A 197 41.74 -32.72 32.95
CA TYR A 197 42.95 -32.56 33.75
C TYR A 197 44.04 -31.81 33.00
N VAL A 198 44.75 -30.92 33.70
CA VAL A 198 45.84 -30.11 33.12
C VAL A 198 47.19 -30.67 33.53
N TYR A 199 48.07 -30.79 32.53
CA TYR A 199 49.45 -31.20 32.69
C TYR A 199 50.36 -30.07 32.19
N ARG A 200 50.98 -29.32 33.12
CA ARG A 200 51.85 -28.17 32.80
C ARG A 200 53.29 -28.63 32.56
N GLY A 201 53.96 -28.07 31.56
CA GLY A 201 55.35 -28.33 31.19
C GLY A 201 55.52 -29.21 29.96
N LYS A 202 56.68 -29.12 29.31
CA LYS A 202 57.05 -29.97 28.15
C LYS A 202 57.50 -31.39 28.53
N GLU A 203 58.14 -31.55 29.69
CA GLU A 203 58.82 -32.78 30.11
C GLU A 203 58.01 -33.62 31.12
N THR A 204 56.82 -33.13 31.48
CA THR A 204 55.92 -33.74 32.45
C THR A 204 55.13 -34.87 31.81
N SER A 205 55.54 -36.09 32.14
CA SER A 205 54.83 -37.32 31.74
C SER A 205 53.76 -37.68 32.78
N ILE A 206 52.62 -38.20 32.31
CA ILE A 206 51.45 -38.58 33.13
C ILE A 206 51.83 -39.53 34.28
N ASP A 207 52.76 -40.45 34.02
CA ASP A 207 53.18 -41.48 34.98
C ASP A 207 53.96 -40.93 36.19
N LYS A 208 54.46 -39.70 36.11
CA LYS A 208 55.24 -39.06 37.18
C LYS A 208 54.36 -38.30 38.18
N ILE A 209 53.08 -38.10 37.88
CA ILE A 209 52.16 -37.28 38.68
C ILE A 209 51.14 -38.20 39.34
N SER A 210 51.16 -38.24 40.67
CA SER A 210 50.18 -38.98 41.47
C SER A 210 48.75 -38.50 41.16
N PRO A 211 47.76 -39.41 41.03
CA PRO A 211 46.39 -39.07 40.67
C PRO A 211 45.72 -38.06 41.61
N GLU A 212 46.12 -37.99 42.88
CA GLU A 212 45.58 -37.05 43.88
C GLU A 212 46.01 -35.59 43.65
N ASN A 213 47.11 -35.36 42.92
CA ASN A 213 47.71 -34.04 42.71
C ASN A 213 47.39 -33.44 41.33
N ARG A 214 46.44 -34.02 40.58
CA ARG A 214 46.09 -33.54 39.24
C ARG A 214 45.16 -32.33 39.32
N GLU A 215 45.58 -31.20 38.75
CA GLU A 215 44.74 -30.01 38.62
C GLU A 215 43.65 -30.21 37.56
N ARG A 216 42.43 -29.76 37.84
CA ARG A 216 41.30 -29.78 36.89
C ARG A 216 40.83 -28.36 36.60
N LEU A 217 40.65 -28.01 35.33
CA LEU A 217 40.25 -26.64 34.94
C LEU A 217 38.81 -26.30 35.26
N CYS A 218 37.96 -27.31 35.51
CA CYS A 218 36.58 -27.12 35.89
C CYS A 218 36.21 -28.10 37.00
N ASN A 219 35.62 -27.57 38.08
CA ASN A 219 34.75 -28.33 38.98
C ASN A 219 33.35 -28.40 38.40
#